data_AF-A0A4Q8D1B8-F1
#
_entry.id   AF-A0A4Q8D1B8-F1
#
_cell.length_a   1.000
_cell.length_b   1.000
_cell.length_c   1.000
_cell.angle_alpha   90.00
_cell.angle_beta   90.00
_cell.angle_gamma   90.00
#
_symmetry.space_group_name_H-M   'P 1'
#
loop_
_entity.id
_entity.type
_entity.pdbx_description
1 polymer ?
#
loop_
_entity_poly.entity_id
_entity_poly.type
_entity_poly.pdbx_seq_one_letter_code
_entity_poly.pdbx_strand_id
1 'polypeptide(L)'
;MHPVVRLGRRRFSGGPGRSWRCRILVTCKKDIIELFDLRKEVRNEQIDNATLSRVCSRIDVHGVLYNEYTDDKLTVGNAETGLLKQSDLAALARIILVRVHTIEQFSLKAKLINTLLKLQDGRMGEFGFQAENSLEELIESVRMPPSSFDDSAKVSLVEEVREEIKEKDTNAVLIFHPGVAALKYLALMKAFKCQPRRIIVLSNSTSPKQQLKKVLRKLSASKQNKFIKNELDLRPQDCFHADTVLAASSIRDCFDSEVDYLKVKQGINDPKLAELVAASTEDIAIFSGGGILKNSFISSANKKLLHMHPGWLPSVRGADGLFWSTLDAGSPAVTSFYMNAGIDTGDIVHRSYYPAPSFPADIDHFSYGEVYRSLLQTFDPWLRAKSLTKVIQKAESLGTRPSCLPAILQNSHEGHSFHFMHPKLRDHVVKLMISRGRRQEQ
;
A
#
# COMPACT_ATOMS: atom_id res chain seq x y z
N MET A 1 35.26 -7.50 60.76
CA MET A 1 35.06 -8.95 60.53
C MET A 1 34.37 -9.14 59.19
N HIS A 2 34.83 -10.15 58.44
CA HIS A 2 34.22 -10.77 57.24
C HIS A 2 34.34 -10.06 55.88
N PRO A 3 34.53 -10.86 54.79
CA PRO A 3 35.82 -10.89 54.09
C PRO A 3 35.74 -10.64 52.57
N VAL A 4 36.92 -10.38 52.01
CA VAL A 4 37.23 -10.36 50.58
C VAL A 4 37.25 -11.78 50.02
N VAL A 5 36.58 -12.02 48.88
CA VAL A 5 36.77 -13.22 48.05
C VAL A 5 36.97 -12.80 46.58
N ARG A 6 38.17 -13.08 46.06
CA ARG A 6 38.54 -13.05 44.63
C ARG A 6 38.27 -14.43 44.01
N LEU A 7 37.51 -14.47 42.91
CA LEU A 7 37.45 -15.56 41.92
C LEU A 7 37.00 -14.90 40.61
N GLY A 8 37.53 -15.09 39.40
CA GLY A 8 38.50 -16.00 38.80
C GLY A 8 38.16 -15.99 37.31
N ARG A 9 39.10 -15.59 36.42
CA ARG A 9 38.86 -15.61 34.96
C ARG A 9 38.76 -17.05 34.48
N ARG A 10 37.61 -17.45 33.91
CA ARG A 10 37.52 -18.64 33.03
C ARG A 10 37.19 -18.19 31.61
N ARG A 11 38.10 -18.49 30.69
CA ARG A 11 37.83 -18.56 29.25
C ARG A 11 36.89 -19.74 29.01
N PHE A 12 35.81 -19.52 28.27
CA PHE A 12 35.04 -20.58 27.62
C PHE A 12 35.06 -20.34 26.11
N SER A 13 35.71 -21.27 25.41
CA SER A 13 35.64 -21.52 23.98
C SER A 13 34.47 -22.47 23.69
N GLY A 14 33.63 -22.17 22.70
CA GLY A 14 32.70 -23.13 22.09
C GLY A 14 31.33 -22.58 21.64
N GLY A 15 31.10 -22.52 20.32
CA GLY A 15 29.81 -22.72 19.64
C GLY A 15 28.81 -21.55 19.50
N PRO A 16 28.32 -21.22 18.27
CA PRO A 16 27.23 -20.25 18.07
C PRO A 16 25.88 -20.96 18.17
N GLY A 17 25.30 -20.96 19.36
CA GLY A 17 23.92 -21.37 19.59
C GLY A 17 23.31 -20.46 20.65
N ARG A 18 22.74 -19.33 20.24
CA ARG A 18 21.91 -18.51 21.12
C ARG A 18 20.57 -18.22 20.45
N SER A 19 19.55 -18.87 21.00
CA SER A 19 18.13 -18.58 20.80
C SER A 19 17.86 -17.11 21.15
N TRP A 20 17.40 -16.34 20.18
CA TRP A 20 16.91 -14.99 20.42
C TRP A 20 15.49 -15.08 20.97
N ARG A 21 15.35 -14.99 22.30
CA ARG A 21 14.05 -14.81 22.95
C ARG A 21 13.61 -13.35 22.75
N CYS A 22 12.77 -13.07 21.76
CA CYS A 22 12.23 -11.72 21.51
C CYS A 22 10.77 -11.60 21.97
N ARG A 23 10.45 -10.49 22.66
CA ARG A 23 9.15 -10.13 23.26
C ARG A 23 8.65 -8.81 22.61
N ILE A 24 7.35 -8.67 22.35
CA ILE A 24 6.71 -7.61 21.50
C ILE A 24 5.51 -6.93 22.25
N LEU A 25 5.10 -5.68 21.90
CA LEU A 25 4.15 -4.75 22.61
C LEU A 25 2.85 -4.33 21.90
N VAL A 26 1.83 -3.99 22.70
CA VAL A 26 0.61 -3.18 22.40
C VAL A 26 0.45 -2.02 23.42
N THR A 27 0.25 -0.77 22.97
CA THR A 27 0.50 0.47 23.77
C THR A 27 -0.69 1.16 24.46
N CYS A 28 -1.92 0.63 24.53
CA CYS A 28 -3.02 1.32 25.23
C CYS A 28 -3.84 0.41 26.18
N LYS A 29 -4.16 0.93 27.38
CA LYS A 29 -5.05 0.29 28.39
C LYS A 29 -6.44 -0.06 27.82
N LYS A 30 -6.88 0.66 26.78
CA LYS A 30 -8.11 0.41 26.00
C LYS A 30 -8.02 -0.87 25.15
N ASP A 31 -6.83 -1.21 24.66
CA ASP A 31 -6.58 -2.40 23.84
C ASP A 31 -6.59 -3.69 24.69
N ILE A 32 -6.17 -3.61 25.95
CA ILE A 32 -6.23 -4.75 26.89
C ILE A 32 -7.69 -5.09 27.24
N ILE A 33 -8.55 -4.09 27.40
CA ILE A 33 -9.98 -4.28 27.69
C ILE A 33 -10.66 -4.95 26.49
N GLU A 34 -10.45 -4.45 25.26
CA GLU A 34 -10.98 -5.10 24.06
C GLU A 34 -10.47 -6.53 23.88
N LEU A 35 -9.21 -6.84 24.21
CA LEU A 35 -8.68 -8.22 24.15
C LEU A 35 -9.28 -9.15 25.23
N PHE A 36 -9.65 -8.61 26.39
CA PHE A 36 -10.37 -9.34 27.43
C PHE A 36 -11.85 -9.56 27.08
N ASP A 37 -12.50 -8.58 26.46
CA ASP A 37 -13.86 -8.72 25.93
C ASP A 37 -13.90 -9.68 24.75
N LEU A 38 -12.87 -9.63 23.88
CA LEU A 38 -12.63 -10.64 22.85
C LEU A 38 -12.54 -12.05 23.45
N ARG A 39 -11.87 -12.28 24.58
CA ARG A 39 -11.87 -13.62 25.20
C ARG A 39 -13.27 -14.09 25.62
N LYS A 40 -14.19 -13.19 25.98
CA LYS A 40 -15.59 -13.54 26.30
C LYS A 40 -16.41 -13.76 25.03
N GLU A 41 -16.23 -12.92 24.01
CA GLU A 41 -16.93 -13.05 22.72
C GLU A 41 -16.44 -14.27 21.92
N VAL A 42 -15.13 -14.54 21.93
CA VAL A 42 -14.46 -15.75 21.40
C VAL A 42 -15.04 -17.02 22.02
N ARG A 43 -15.39 -16.99 23.31
CA ARG A 43 -15.99 -18.14 24.02
C ARG A 43 -17.48 -18.32 23.72
N ASN A 44 -18.16 -17.28 23.26
CA ASN A 44 -19.61 -17.29 23.01
C ASN A 44 -19.97 -17.33 21.52
N GLU A 45 -18.98 -17.41 20.61
CA GLU A 45 -19.16 -17.45 19.14
C GLU A 45 -19.92 -16.25 18.52
N GLN A 46 -20.13 -15.16 19.28
CA GLN A 46 -20.89 -13.97 18.86
C GLN A 46 -20.01 -12.82 18.33
N ILE A 47 -18.92 -13.11 17.61
CA ILE A 47 -18.06 -12.05 17.06
C ILE A 47 -18.61 -11.59 15.70
N ASP A 48 -19.05 -10.34 15.62
CA ASP A 48 -19.45 -9.73 14.36
C ASP A 48 -18.25 -9.49 13.41
N ASN A 49 -18.55 -9.26 12.12
CA ASN A 49 -17.50 -9.07 11.10
C ASN A 49 -16.64 -7.82 11.34
N ALA A 50 -17.19 -6.76 11.93
CA ALA A 50 -16.45 -5.53 12.19
C ALA A 50 -15.41 -5.75 13.31
N THR A 51 -15.82 -6.43 14.37
CA THR A 51 -14.97 -6.83 15.49
C THR A 51 -13.89 -7.81 15.04
N LEU A 52 -14.25 -8.84 14.27
CA LEU A 52 -13.25 -9.76 13.70
C LEU A 52 -12.24 -9.05 12.77
N SER A 53 -12.73 -8.13 11.94
CA SER A 53 -11.87 -7.32 11.05
C SER A 53 -10.88 -6.46 11.84
N ARG A 54 -11.32 -5.84 12.95
CA ARG A 54 -10.44 -5.05 13.84
C ARG A 54 -9.36 -5.91 14.48
N VAL A 55 -9.70 -7.12 14.93
CA VAL A 55 -8.75 -8.09 15.50
C VAL A 55 -7.69 -8.49 14.49
N CYS A 56 -8.11 -8.87 13.28
CA CYS A 56 -7.20 -9.25 12.21
C CYS A 56 -6.23 -8.11 11.86
N SER A 57 -6.75 -6.88 11.77
CA SER A 57 -5.92 -5.70 11.54
C SER A 57 -4.88 -5.49 12.65
N ARG A 58 -5.24 -5.70 13.92
CA ARG A 58 -4.26 -5.61 15.01
C ARG A 58 -3.17 -6.67 14.90
N ILE A 59 -3.51 -7.91 14.53
CA ILE A 59 -2.51 -8.98 14.37
C ILE A 59 -1.54 -8.65 13.25
N ASP A 60 -2.08 -8.18 12.12
CA ASP A 60 -1.29 -7.77 10.97
C ASP A 60 -0.38 -6.56 11.25
N VAL A 61 -0.72 -5.70 12.23
CA VAL A 61 0.07 -4.51 12.64
C VAL A 61 1.07 -4.80 13.77
N HIS A 62 0.67 -5.58 14.79
CA HIS A 62 1.47 -5.82 16.00
C HIS A 62 2.38 -7.05 15.91
N GLY A 63 2.10 -7.99 15.00
CA GLY A 63 3.05 -9.03 14.66
C GLY A 63 4.27 -8.40 14.00
N VAL A 64 5.47 -8.77 14.44
CA VAL A 64 6.79 -8.43 13.86
C VAL A 64 6.90 -8.63 12.32
N LEU A 65 5.86 -9.20 11.73
CA LEU A 65 5.57 -9.46 10.33
C LEU A 65 5.51 -8.22 9.42
N TYR A 66 5.22 -7.01 9.94
CA TYR A 66 5.27 -5.80 9.08
C TYR A 66 6.65 -5.64 8.43
N ASN A 67 7.73 -5.98 9.13
CA ASN A 67 9.10 -5.86 8.61
C ASN A 67 9.52 -7.05 7.73
N GLU A 68 8.84 -8.19 7.83
CA GLU A 68 9.16 -9.43 7.09
C GLU A 68 8.49 -9.47 5.71
N TYR A 69 7.33 -8.81 5.56
CA TYR A 69 6.57 -8.80 4.31
C TYR A 69 6.67 -7.51 3.50
N THR A 70 7.41 -6.51 3.98
CA THR A 70 7.79 -5.32 3.21
C THR A 70 9.16 -5.54 2.55
N ASP A 71 9.26 -5.39 1.23
CA ASP A 71 10.55 -5.46 0.50
C ASP A 71 11.57 -4.45 1.04
N ASP A 72 11.09 -3.30 1.52
CA ASP A 72 11.85 -2.34 2.29
C ASP A 72 11.69 -2.66 3.78
N LYS A 73 12.66 -3.33 4.40
CA LYS A 73 12.70 -3.63 5.85
C LYS A 73 12.57 -2.35 6.69
N LEU A 74 11.36 -1.84 6.87
CA LEU A 74 11.06 -0.64 7.65
C LEU A 74 11.11 -1.03 9.12
N THR A 75 12.21 -0.77 9.81
CA THR A 75 12.35 -1.09 11.24
C THR A 75 11.35 -0.31 12.11
N VAL A 76 10.19 -0.90 12.39
CA VAL A 76 9.30 -0.43 13.46
C VAL A 76 10.01 -0.64 14.80
N GLY A 77 10.21 0.45 15.55
CA GLY A 77 11.02 0.46 16.77
C GLY A 77 10.51 -0.46 17.87
N ASN A 78 11.45 -1.07 18.59
CA ASN A 78 11.23 -1.94 19.74
C ASN A 78 10.42 -1.21 20.82
N ALA A 79 9.19 -1.66 21.03
CA ALA A 79 8.37 -1.28 22.16
C ALA A 79 8.24 -2.53 23.08
N GLU A 80 8.26 -2.37 24.42
CA GLU A 80 8.20 -3.38 25.53
C GLU A 80 6.83 -3.73 26.20
N THR A 81 6.37 -5.02 26.15
CA THR A 81 5.24 -5.67 26.93
C THR A 81 3.70 -5.53 26.65
N GLY A 82 3.00 -6.65 26.37
CA GLY A 82 1.55 -6.84 26.64
C GLY A 82 0.80 -7.88 25.77
N LEU A 83 1.10 -9.18 25.90
CA LEU A 83 0.74 -10.22 24.93
C LEU A 83 -0.64 -10.89 25.13
N LEU A 84 -1.36 -11.14 24.01
CA LEU A 84 -2.29 -12.27 23.92
C LEU A 84 -1.52 -13.55 24.27
N LYS A 85 -2.08 -14.37 25.16
CA LYS A 85 -1.49 -15.67 25.47
C LYS A 85 -1.57 -16.52 24.21
N GLN A 86 -0.65 -17.46 24.10
CA GLN A 86 -0.65 -18.45 23.04
C GLN A 86 -2.00 -19.19 22.91
N SER A 87 -2.67 -19.45 24.04
CA SER A 87 -4.04 -20.00 24.07
C SER A 87 -5.07 -19.11 23.38
N ASP A 88 -4.90 -17.79 23.42
CA ASP A 88 -5.81 -16.84 22.79
C ASP A 88 -5.58 -16.77 21.29
N LEU A 89 -4.31 -16.84 20.83
CA LEU A 89 -3.98 -16.91 19.40
C LEU A 89 -4.52 -18.19 18.76
N ALA A 90 -4.42 -19.32 19.45
CA ALA A 90 -5.00 -20.59 19.00
C ALA A 90 -6.54 -20.54 18.97
N ALA A 91 -7.18 -19.95 19.99
CA ALA A 91 -8.64 -19.78 20.00
C ALA A 91 -9.11 -18.88 18.86
N LEU A 92 -8.38 -17.79 18.60
CA LEU A 92 -8.69 -16.90 17.50
C LEU A 92 -8.47 -17.56 16.13
N ALA A 93 -7.39 -18.31 15.94
CA ALA A 93 -7.16 -19.04 14.70
C ALA A 93 -8.32 -20.01 14.39
N ARG A 94 -8.86 -20.69 15.41
CA ARG A 94 -10.06 -21.53 15.27
C ARG A 94 -11.29 -20.72 14.85
N ILE A 95 -11.52 -19.56 15.45
CA ILE A 95 -12.64 -18.68 15.06
C ILE A 95 -12.50 -18.20 13.63
N ILE A 96 -11.30 -17.76 13.25
CA ILE A 96 -11.04 -17.30 11.89
C ILE A 96 -11.30 -18.45 10.91
N LEU A 97 -10.85 -19.68 11.22
CA LEU A 97 -11.08 -20.85 10.37
C LEU A 97 -12.58 -21.13 10.17
N VAL A 98 -13.37 -21.14 11.25
CA VAL A 98 -14.83 -21.29 11.17
C VAL A 98 -15.45 -20.16 10.34
N ARG A 99 -14.99 -18.92 10.54
CA ARG A 99 -15.54 -17.77 9.83
C ARG A 99 -15.19 -17.75 8.35
N VAL A 100 -13.99 -18.20 7.97
CA VAL A 100 -13.58 -18.32 6.56
C VAL A 100 -14.59 -19.16 5.77
N HIS A 101 -15.12 -20.24 6.36
CA HIS A 101 -16.11 -21.09 5.67
C HIS A 101 -17.50 -20.45 5.52
N THR A 102 -17.87 -19.51 6.40
CA THR A 102 -19.22 -18.93 6.44
C THR A 102 -19.33 -17.55 5.80
N ILE A 103 -18.20 -16.91 5.49
CA ILE A 103 -18.19 -15.54 4.99
C ILE A 103 -18.34 -15.49 3.46
N GLU A 104 -19.30 -14.71 3.00
CA GLU A 104 -19.63 -14.57 1.57
C GLU A 104 -18.79 -13.51 0.86
N GLN A 105 -18.42 -12.43 1.56
CA GLN A 105 -17.62 -11.35 0.97
C GLN A 105 -16.21 -11.83 0.64
N PHE A 106 -15.85 -11.81 -0.65
CA PHE A 106 -14.59 -12.32 -1.18
C PHE A 106 -13.34 -11.68 -0.55
N SER A 107 -13.30 -10.35 -0.47
CA SER A 107 -12.18 -9.61 0.10
C SER A 107 -11.99 -9.89 1.60
N LEU A 108 -13.09 -9.98 2.35
CA LEU A 108 -13.04 -10.27 3.79
C LEU A 108 -12.63 -11.71 4.06
N LYS A 109 -13.11 -12.69 3.27
CA LYS A 109 -12.61 -14.07 3.27
C LYS A 109 -11.09 -14.10 3.08
N ALA A 110 -10.60 -13.42 2.04
CA ALA A 110 -9.17 -13.36 1.74
C ALA A 110 -8.37 -12.67 2.86
N LYS A 111 -8.92 -11.62 3.50
CA LYS A 111 -8.31 -10.97 4.67
C LYS A 111 -8.16 -11.94 5.85
N LEU A 112 -9.18 -12.73 6.13
CA LEU A 112 -9.13 -13.75 7.18
C LEU A 112 -8.06 -14.80 6.91
N ILE A 113 -7.99 -15.30 5.67
CA ILE A 113 -6.96 -16.25 5.23
C ILE A 113 -5.57 -15.60 5.33
N ASN A 114 -5.43 -14.33 4.96
CA ASN A 114 -4.18 -13.58 5.09
C ASN A 114 -3.66 -13.59 6.54
N THR A 115 -4.56 -13.31 7.49
CA THR A 115 -4.22 -13.33 8.91
C THR A 115 -3.89 -14.75 9.39
N LEU A 116 -4.59 -15.80 8.93
CA LEU A 116 -4.23 -17.19 9.25
C LEU A 116 -2.82 -17.55 8.76
N LEU A 117 -2.47 -17.21 7.52
CA LEU A 117 -1.15 -17.48 6.96
C LEU A 117 -0.06 -16.75 7.75
N LYS A 118 -0.28 -15.48 8.07
CA LYS A 118 0.61 -14.68 8.91
C LYS A 118 0.77 -15.25 10.32
N LEU A 119 -0.32 -15.73 10.93
CA LEU A 119 -0.27 -16.41 12.21
C LEU A 119 0.57 -17.70 12.11
N GLN A 120 0.43 -18.47 11.03
CA GLN A 120 1.20 -19.69 10.77
C GLN A 120 2.71 -19.42 10.65
N ASP A 121 3.10 -18.43 9.84
CA ASP A 121 4.50 -18.02 9.64
C ASP A 121 5.15 -17.48 10.93
N GLY A 122 4.33 -16.92 11.82
CA GLY A 122 4.75 -16.58 13.18
C GLY A 122 5.08 -17.80 14.04
N ARG A 123 5.19 -17.60 15.36
CA ARG A 123 5.55 -18.69 16.31
C ARG A 123 4.46 -19.77 16.50
N MET A 124 3.47 -19.88 15.61
CA MET A 124 2.42 -20.91 15.68
C MET A 124 2.87 -22.28 15.16
N GLY A 125 3.95 -22.37 14.38
CA GLY A 125 4.51 -23.64 13.91
C GLY A 125 4.91 -24.63 15.02
N GLU A 126 5.11 -24.16 16.26
CA GLU A 126 5.39 -24.98 17.44
C GLU A 126 4.12 -25.67 18.05
N PHE A 127 2.92 -25.41 17.53
CA PHE A 127 1.66 -25.70 18.25
C PHE A 127 0.65 -26.62 17.58
N GLY A 128 1.08 -27.42 16.60
CA GLY A 128 0.25 -28.52 16.08
C GLY A 128 -1.10 -28.07 15.51
N PHE A 129 -1.20 -26.84 15.02
CA PHE A 129 -2.35 -26.40 14.23
C PHE A 129 -2.37 -27.21 12.94
N GLN A 130 -3.19 -28.25 12.92
CA GLN A 130 -3.63 -28.90 11.69
C GLN A 130 -5.02 -28.34 11.40
N ALA A 131 -5.10 -27.42 10.44
CA ALA A 131 -6.40 -27.10 9.86
C ALA A 131 -6.96 -28.39 9.26
N GLU A 132 -8.27 -28.65 9.44
CA GLU A 132 -8.94 -29.84 8.88
C GLU A 132 -8.82 -29.89 7.34
N ASN A 133 -8.72 -28.70 6.72
CA ASN A 133 -8.35 -28.49 5.32
C ASN A 133 -6.92 -27.94 5.26
N SER A 134 -6.14 -28.30 4.23
CA SER A 134 -4.83 -27.65 4.04
C SER A 134 -4.99 -26.12 3.88
N LEU A 135 -4.04 -25.33 4.36
CA LEU A 135 -4.08 -23.86 4.14
C LEU A 135 -4.04 -23.52 2.66
N GLU A 136 -3.46 -24.41 1.86
CA GLU A 136 -3.51 -24.44 0.42
C GLU A 136 -4.95 -24.47 -0.11
N GLU A 137 -5.82 -25.36 0.39
CA GLU A 137 -7.25 -25.38 0.02
C GLU A 137 -7.98 -24.08 0.36
N LEU A 138 -7.65 -23.46 1.50
CA LEU A 138 -8.24 -22.17 1.87
C LEU A 138 -7.83 -21.07 0.88
N ILE A 139 -6.54 -21.00 0.51
CA ILE A 139 -6.06 -20.08 -0.53
C ILE A 139 -6.78 -20.36 -1.84
N GLU A 140 -6.86 -21.63 -2.23
CA GLU A 140 -7.59 -22.08 -3.42
C GLU A 140 -9.09 -21.87 -3.35
N SER A 141 -9.67 -21.48 -2.20
CA SER A 141 -11.07 -21.07 -2.09
C SER A 141 -11.29 -19.58 -2.40
N VAL A 142 -10.22 -18.77 -2.42
CA VAL A 142 -10.29 -17.35 -2.76
C VAL A 142 -10.64 -17.19 -4.23
N ARG A 143 -11.65 -16.37 -4.50
CA ARG A 143 -12.18 -16.07 -5.84
C ARG A 143 -12.27 -14.56 -6.02
N MET A 144 -12.36 -14.12 -7.28
CA MET A 144 -12.69 -12.74 -7.63
C MET A 144 -14.14 -12.67 -8.12
N PRO A 145 -14.92 -11.66 -7.71
CA PRO A 145 -16.26 -11.43 -8.23
C PRO A 145 -16.24 -10.96 -9.70
N PRO A 146 -17.40 -10.87 -10.37
CA PRO A 146 -17.54 -10.19 -11.66
C PRO A 146 -17.03 -8.75 -11.65
N SER A 147 -16.79 -8.18 -12.83
CA SER A 147 -16.18 -6.84 -12.96
C SER A 147 -17.19 -5.78 -12.54
N SER A 148 -16.82 -4.92 -11.59
CA SER A 148 -17.56 -3.68 -11.34
C SER A 148 -17.16 -2.55 -12.30
N PHE A 149 -16.11 -2.74 -13.09
CA PHE A 149 -15.78 -1.82 -14.17
C PHE A 149 -16.76 -1.98 -15.35
N ASP A 150 -17.38 -0.87 -15.74
CA ASP A 150 -18.28 -0.79 -16.89
C ASP A 150 -17.48 -0.82 -18.20
N ASP A 151 -17.65 -1.89 -18.99
CA ASP A 151 -16.94 -2.05 -20.26
C ASP A 151 -17.32 -0.98 -21.30
N SER A 152 -18.47 -0.30 -21.17
CA SER A 152 -18.79 0.86 -22.03
C SER A 152 -17.82 2.03 -21.82
N ALA A 153 -17.24 2.13 -20.62
CA ALA A 153 -16.20 3.11 -20.31
C ALA A 153 -14.86 2.81 -21.02
N LYS A 154 -14.61 1.57 -21.50
CA LYS A 154 -13.41 1.26 -22.31
C LYS A 154 -13.37 2.06 -23.60
N VAL A 155 -14.51 2.17 -24.28
CA VAL A 155 -14.62 2.90 -25.55
C VAL A 155 -14.27 4.38 -25.35
N SER A 156 -14.77 4.97 -24.25
CA SER A 156 -14.43 6.36 -23.87
C SER A 156 -12.95 6.54 -23.50
N LEU A 157 -12.31 5.55 -22.87
CA LEU A 157 -10.88 5.63 -22.54
C LEU A 157 -9.99 5.61 -23.80
N VAL A 158 -10.33 4.81 -24.80
CA VAL A 158 -9.62 4.78 -26.10
C VAL A 158 -9.76 6.11 -26.83
N GLU A 159 -10.92 6.76 -26.77
CA GLU A 159 -11.16 8.07 -27.37
C GLU A 159 -10.44 9.20 -26.62
N GLU A 160 -10.45 9.20 -25.28
CA GLU A 160 -9.73 10.17 -24.43
C GLU A 160 -8.21 10.19 -24.66
N VAL A 161 -7.65 9.06 -25.11
CA VAL A 161 -6.21 8.94 -25.41
C VAL A 161 -5.87 9.45 -26.83
N ARG A 162 -6.86 9.53 -27.73
CA ARG A 162 -6.71 10.06 -29.09
C ARG A 162 -6.82 11.59 -29.17
N GLU A 163 -7.49 12.22 -28.21
CA GLU A 163 -7.53 13.68 -28.14
C GLU A 163 -6.19 14.27 -27.69
N GLU A 164 -5.82 15.40 -28.26
CA GLU A 164 -4.63 16.14 -27.88
C GLU A 164 -4.76 16.61 -26.42
N ILE A 165 -4.04 15.94 -25.51
CA ILE A 165 -4.09 16.27 -24.08
C ILE A 165 -3.67 17.73 -23.93
N LYS A 166 -4.57 18.60 -23.49
CA LYS A 166 -4.23 19.99 -23.13
C LYS A 166 -3.43 20.02 -21.84
N GLU A 167 -2.55 21.02 -21.73
CA GLU A 167 -1.82 21.28 -20.49
C GLU A 167 -2.80 21.63 -19.38
N LYS A 168 -2.69 20.96 -18.23
CA LYS A 168 -3.57 21.14 -17.09
C LYS A 168 -2.80 21.81 -15.96
N ASP A 169 -3.31 22.93 -15.49
CA ASP A 169 -2.72 23.60 -14.32
C ASP A 169 -3.13 22.87 -13.04
N THR A 170 -2.18 22.17 -12.44
CA THR A 170 -2.45 21.47 -11.18
C THR A 170 -2.41 22.39 -9.97
N ASN A 171 -1.74 23.54 -10.08
CA ASN A 171 -1.34 24.41 -8.98
C ASN A 171 -1.01 23.64 -7.68
N ALA A 172 -0.19 22.58 -7.80
CA ALA A 172 0.07 21.64 -6.71
C ALA A 172 1.56 21.55 -6.36
N VAL A 173 1.83 21.37 -5.06
CA VAL A 173 3.15 20.96 -4.56
C VAL A 173 3.18 19.45 -4.37
N LEU A 174 4.17 18.77 -4.92
CA LEU A 174 4.35 17.33 -4.78
C LEU A 174 5.31 17.01 -3.63
N ILE A 175 4.83 16.28 -2.62
CA ILE A 175 5.69 15.68 -1.59
C ILE A 175 6.29 14.41 -2.19
N PHE A 176 7.57 14.46 -2.53
CA PHE A 176 8.21 13.43 -3.34
C PHE A 176 9.25 12.63 -2.55
N HIS A 177 8.92 11.38 -2.22
CA HIS A 177 9.87 10.42 -1.68
C HIS A 177 10.48 9.57 -2.81
N PRO A 178 11.78 9.72 -3.15
CA PRO A 178 12.37 9.04 -4.30
C PRO A 178 12.29 7.52 -4.22
N GLY A 179 11.62 6.91 -5.20
CA GLY A 179 11.46 5.47 -5.38
C GLY A 179 11.02 5.14 -6.81
N VAL A 180 11.05 3.87 -7.21
CA VAL A 180 10.72 3.46 -8.60
C VAL A 180 9.29 3.85 -8.97
N ALA A 181 8.33 3.49 -8.12
CA ALA A 181 6.92 3.81 -8.32
C ALA A 181 6.68 5.33 -8.33
N ALA A 182 7.27 6.07 -7.39
CA ALA A 182 7.15 7.53 -7.32
C ALA A 182 7.72 8.24 -8.57
N LEU A 183 8.87 7.78 -9.07
CA LEU A 183 9.48 8.35 -10.28
C LEU A 183 8.64 8.09 -11.53
N LYS A 184 8.09 6.89 -11.66
CA LYS A 184 7.14 6.59 -12.75
C LYS A 184 5.85 7.36 -12.59
N TYR A 185 5.37 7.55 -11.36
CA TYR A 185 4.21 8.38 -11.10
C TYR A 185 4.44 9.82 -11.58
N LEU A 186 5.56 10.43 -11.21
CA LEU A 186 5.95 11.77 -11.68
C LEU A 186 6.09 11.84 -13.21
N ALA A 187 6.68 10.83 -13.83
CA ALA A 187 6.82 10.79 -15.29
C ALA A 187 5.45 10.66 -16.00
N LEU A 188 4.52 9.90 -15.43
CA LEU A 188 3.14 9.79 -15.92
C LEU A 188 2.35 11.08 -15.70
N MET A 189 2.64 11.84 -14.64
CA MET A 189 2.08 13.19 -14.49
C MET A 189 2.54 14.13 -15.61
N LYS A 190 3.82 14.06 -16.02
CA LYS A 190 4.33 14.77 -17.20
C LYS A 190 3.65 14.30 -18.49
N ALA A 191 3.54 12.98 -18.66
CA ALA A 191 2.85 12.36 -19.79
C ALA A 191 1.41 12.88 -19.99
N PHE A 192 0.67 12.98 -18.88
CA PHE A 192 -0.72 13.42 -18.88
C PHE A 192 -0.90 14.94 -18.76
N LYS A 193 0.21 15.69 -18.86
CA LYS A 193 0.30 17.14 -18.72
C LYS A 193 -0.38 17.66 -17.44
N CYS A 194 -0.19 16.96 -16.33
CA CYS A 194 -0.65 17.32 -15.00
C CYS A 194 0.53 17.40 -14.01
N GLN A 195 1.63 18.05 -14.43
CA GLN A 195 2.82 18.20 -13.60
C GLN A 195 2.54 19.10 -12.39
N PRO A 196 3.18 18.84 -11.23
CA PRO A 196 3.14 19.77 -10.11
C PRO A 196 3.92 21.06 -10.47
N ARG A 197 3.55 22.19 -9.86
CA ARG A 197 4.32 23.44 -9.99
C ARG A 197 5.62 23.40 -9.20
N ARG A 198 5.58 22.68 -8.07
CA ARG A 198 6.70 22.56 -7.14
C ARG A 198 6.86 21.13 -6.66
N ILE A 199 8.09 20.67 -6.48
CA ILE A 199 8.43 19.32 -6.01
C ILE A 199 9.34 19.43 -4.79
N ILE A 200 8.91 18.86 -3.67
CA ILE A 200 9.74 18.75 -2.46
C ILE A 200 10.33 17.34 -2.42
N VAL A 201 11.60 17.22 -2.79
CA VAL A 201 12.35 15.95 -2.82
C VAL A 201 12.87 15.63 -1.42
N LEU A 202 12.39 14.52 -0.86
CA LEU A 202 12.79 14.04 0.46
C LEU A 202 14.03 13.14 0.39
N SER A 203 14.91 13.26 1.37
CA SER A 203 16.12 12.45 1.46
C SER A 203 16.66 12.38 2.89
N ASN A 204 17.20 11.23 3.27
CA ASN A 204 17.94 11.10 4.53
C ASN A 204 19.42 11.53 4.41
N SER A 205 19.88 11.86 3.21
CA SER A 205 21.28 12.21 2.91
C SER A 205 21.59 13.67 3.21
N THR A 206 22.86 13.96 3.51
CA THR A 206 23.39 15.33 3.57
C THR A 206 23.36 16.04 2.22
N SER A 207 23.27 15.29 1.11
CA SER A 207 23.12 15.85 -0.24
C SER A 207 21.94 15.18 -0.97
N PRO A 208 20.70 15.67 -0.75
CA PRO A 208 19.50 15.10 -1.39
C PRO A 208 19.58 15.07 -2.92
N LYS A 209 20.08 16.14 -3.54
CA LYS A 209 20.25 16.24 -5.00
C LYS A 209 21.17 15.16 -5.56
N GLN A 210 22.29 14.87 -4.89
CA GLN A 210 23.20 13.80 -5.31
C GLN A 210 22.58 12.42 -5.10
N GLN A 211 21.83 12.21 -4.03
CA GLN A 211 21.11 10.96 -3.80
C GLN A 211 20.06 10.70 -4.90
N LEU A 212 19.28 11.72 -5.26
CA LEU A 212 18.32 11.63 -6.36
C LEU A 212 19.03 11.25 -7.67
N LYS A 213 20.13 11.93 -8.02
CA LYS A 213 20.94 11.57 -9.20
C LYS A 213 21.43 10.12 -9.16
N LYS A 214 21.82 9.61 -7.99
CA LYS A 214 22.22 8.21 -7.81
C LYS A 214 21.06 7.24 -8.04
N VAL A 215 19.86 7.55 -7.53
CA VAL A 215 18.64 6.77 -7.76
C VAL A 215 18.28 6.76 -9.25
N LEU A 216 18.27 7.93 -9.90
CA LEU A 216 18.02 8.07 -11.33
C LEU A 216 19.02 7.27 -12.17
N ARG A 217 20.33 7.36 -11.85
CA ARG A 217 21.37 6.59 -12.56
C ARG A 217 21.20 5.09 -12.36
N LYS A 218 20.89 4.65 -11.13
CA LYS A 218 20.61 3.23 -10.84
C LYS A 218 19.45 2.73 -11.67
N LEU A 219 18.39 3.52 -11.83
CA LEU A 219 17.27 3.15 -12.68
C LEU A 219 17.70 3.09 -14.14
N SER A 220 18.38 4.10 -14.66
CA SER A 220 18.90 4.07 -16.04
C SER A 220 19.84 2.88 -16.31
N ALA A 221 20.54 2.37 -15.30
CA ALA A 221 21.56 1.32 -15.42
C ALA A 221 21.14 -0.07 -14.91
N SER A 222 20.00 -0.23 -14.23
CA SER A 222 19.64 -1.52 -13.64
C SER A 222 19.26 -2.53 -14.73
N LYS A 223 19.72 -3.78 -14.59
CA LYS A 223 19.19 -4.93 -15.35
C LYS A 223 17.68 -5.12 -15.12
N GLN A 224 17.14 -4.61 -14.01
CA GLN A 224 15.70 -4.53 -13.72
C GLN A 224 14.95 -3.63 -14.71
N ASN A 225 15.61 -2.61 -15.26
CA ASN A 225 15.09 -1.85 -16.40
C ASN A 225 15.23 -2.59 -17.74
N LYS A 226 16.02 -3.68 -17.83
CA LYS A 226 15.96 -4.62 -18.96
C LYS A 226 14.75 -5.54 -18.84
N PHE A 227 14.40 -5.97 -17.62
CA PHE A 227 13.17 -6.71 -17.29
C PHE A 227 11.91 -5.89 -17.62
N ILE A 228 11.91 -4.59 -17.33
CA ILE A 228 10.80 -3.67 -17.62
C ILE A 228 10.82 -3.15 -19.07
N LYS A 229 12.00 -3.03 -19.71
CA LYS A 229 12.09 -2.60 -21.13
C LYS A 229 11.88 -3.72 -22.15
N ASN A 230 12.17 -4.97 -21.81
CA ASN A 230 12.21 -6.07 -22.79
C ASN A 230 11.41 -7.34 -22.40
N GLU A 231 10.85 -7.49 -21.20
CA GLU A 231 10.37 -8.81 -20.73
C GLU A 231 9.02 -8.81 -19.98
N LEU A 232 8.67 -7.82 -19.15
CA LEU A 232 7.33 -7.72 -18.53
C LEU A 232 6.63 -6.40 -18.84
N ASP A 233 6.25 -6.25 -20.09
CA ASP A 233 5.44 -5.12 -20.55
C ASP A 233 3.99 -5.34 -20.11
N LEU A 234 3.69 -5.01 -18.84
CA LEU A 234 2.33 -4.99 -18.31
C LEU A 234 1.59 -3.81 -18.95
N ARG A 235 1.01 -4.07 -20.11
CA ARG A 235 0.16 -3.12 -20.81
C ARG A 235 -1.18 -3.12 -20.10
N PRO A 236 -1.74 -1.99 -19.68
CA PRO A 236 -3.19 -1.88 -19.67
C PRO A 236 -3.67 -2.00 -21.13
N GLN A 237 -4.79 -2.67 -21.39
CA GLN A 237 -5.30 -2.91 -22.75
C GLN A 237 -5.43 -1.59 -23.57
N ASP A 238 -5.57 -0.45 -22.87
CA ASP A 238 -5.68 0.90 -23.42
C ASP A 238 -4.39 1.77 -23.32
N CYS A 239 -3.27 1.22 -22.83
CA CYS A 239 -2.10 1.99 -22.39
C CYS A 239 -0.84 1.81 -23.22
N PHE A 240 -0.99 1.42 -24.49
CA PHE A 240 0.09 1.52 -25.47
C PHE A 240 0.78 2.90 -25.49
N HIS A 241 0.10 3.95 -24.99
CA HIS A 241 0.64 5.30 -24.87
C HIS A 241 1.47 5.56 -23.61
N ALA A 242 1.27 4.87 -22.48
CA ALA A 242 1.99 5.19 -21.24
C ALA A 242 3.47 4.79 -21.31
N ASP A 243 3.78 3.61 -21.85
CA ASP A 243 5.16 3.16 -22.04
C ASP A 243 5.85 3.83 -23.23
N THR A 244 5.11 4.22 -24.28
CA THR A 244 5.67 5.13 -25.31
C THR A 244 5.93 6.53 -24.76
N VAL A 245 5.15 7.03 -23.80
CA VAL A 245 5.39 8.35 -23.19
C VAL A 245 6.47 8.32 -22.10
N LEU A 246 6.59 7.22 -21.35
CA LEU A 246 7.75 6.98 -20.47
C LEU A 246 9.04 6.74 -21.27
N ALA A 247 8.95 6.21 -22.50
CA ALA A 247 10.07 6.14 -23.43
C ALA A 247 10.40 7.51 -24.06
N ALA A 248 9.41 8.36 -24.29
CA ALA A 248 9.58 9.69 -24.89
C ALA A 248 10.08 10.77 -23.91
N SER A 249 9.73 10.68 -22.63
CA SER A 249 10.20 11.61 -21.59
C SER A 249 11.28 10.94 -20.74
N SER A 250 12.48 11.51 -20.67
CA SER A 250 13.43 11.00 -19.69
C SER A 250 12.93 11.37 -18.30
N ILE A 251 12.95 10.44 -17.35
CA ILE A 251 12.57 10.70 -15.95
C ILE A 251 13.34 11.91 -15.37
N ARG A 252 14.52 12.23 -15.92
CA ARG A 252 15.31 13.41 -15.54
C ARG A 252 14.62 14.71 -15.93
N ASP A 253 13.93 14.72 -17.05
CA ASP A 253 13.18 15.87 -17.56
C ASP A 253 11.83 16.02 -16.83
N CYS A 254 11.50 15.17 -15.85
CA CYS A 254 10.26 15.31 -15.09
C CYS A 254 10.41 16.26 -13.89
N PHE A 255 11.59 16.87 -13.74
CA PHE A 255 11.93 17.84 -12.70
C PHE A 255 12.07 19.26 -13.27
N ASP A 256 11.25 19.60 -14.28
CA ASP A 256 11.22 20.93 -14.89
C ASP A 256 10.52 21.97 -13.98
N SER A 257 9.80 21.51 -12.96
CA SER A 257 9.16 22.30 -11.91
C SER A 257 10.17 22.96 -10.95
N GLU A 258 9.71 23.88 -10.10
CA GLU A 258 10.51 24.34 -8.96
C GLU A 258 10.82 23.14 -8.03
N VAL A 259 12.09 22.92 -7.69
CA VAL A 259 12.50 21.75 -6.89
C VAL A 259 13.19 22.18 -5.59
N ASP A 260 12.58 21.82 -4.46
CA ASP A 260 13.25 21.84 -3.16
C ASP A 260 13.88 20.49 -2.85
N TYR A 261 15.05 20.56 -2.23
CA TYR A 261 15.78 19.40 -1.76
C TYR A 261 15.81 19.40 -0.24
N LEU A 262 14.93 18.63 0.38
CA LEU A 262 14.81 18.57 1.83
C LEU A 262 15.52 17.34 2.40
N LYS A 263 16.53 17.59 3.25
CA LYS A 263 17.04 16.56 4.15
C LYS A 263 16.07 16.38 5.31
N VAL A 264 15.49 15.19 5.43
CA VAL A 264 14.62 14.80 6.53
C VAL A 264 15.38 13.95 7.56
N LYS A 265 15.14 14.22 8.84
CA LYS A 265 15.64 13.44 9.99
C LYS A 265 14.60 12.44 10.48
N GLN A 266 13.32 12.80 10.41
CA GLN A 266 12.19 11.97 10.86
C GLN A 266 11.34 11.44 9.69
N GLY A 267 11.97 11.25 8.52
CA GLY A 267 11.31 10.80 7.30
C GLY A 267 10.19 11.76 6.85
N ILE A 268 9.09 11.21 6.34
CA ILE A 268 7.93 11.97 5.85
C ILE A 268 7.20 12.77 6.95
N ASN A 269 7.52 12.55 8.22
CA ASN A 269 6.92 13.26 9.37
C ASN A 269 7.85 14.32 9.96
N ASP A 270 8.90 14.71 9.25
CA ASP A 270 9.80 15.77 9.70
C ASP A 270 9.05 17.11 9.79
N PRO A 271 9.11 17.83 10.93
CA PRO A 271 8.45 19.13 11.08
C PRO A 271 8.83 20.13 9.99
N LYS A 272 10.08 20.09 9.49
CA LYS A 272 10.52 20.97 8.40
C LYS A 272 9.77 20.74 7.10
N LEU A 273 9.34 19.50 6.84
CA LEU A 273 8.51 19.22 5.68
C LEU A 273 7.13 19.85 5.86
N ALA A 274 6.54 19.75 7.05
CA ALA A 274 5.25 20.38 7.33
C ALA A 274 5.33 21.91 7.19
N GLU A 275 6.40 22.54 7.70
CA GLU A 275 6.67 23.97 7.53
C GLU A 275 6.77 24.38 6.05
N LEU A 276 7.52 23.62 5.24
CA LEU A 276 7.63 23.88 3.79
C LEU A 276 6.30 23.71 3.06
N VAL A 277 5.53 22.68 3.40
CA VAL A 277 4.19 22.47 2.82
C VAL A 277 3.25 23.60 3.24
N ALA A 278 3.30 24.05 4.49
CA ALA A 278 2.48 25.17 4.97
C ALA A 278 2.83 26.50 4.27
N ALA A 279 4.12 26.75 4.05
CA ALA A 279 4.61 27.96 3.40
C ALA A 279 4.45 27.97 1.87
N SER A 280 4.14 26.83 1.27
CA SER A 280 3.96 26.70 -0.18
C SER A 280 2.73 27.50 -0.66
N THR A 281 2.89 28.21 -1.78
CA THR A 281 1.85 29.05 -2.39
C THR A 281 0.86 28.26 -3.24
N GLU A 282 1.20 26.99 -3.56
CA GLU A 282 0.35 26.06 -4.29
C GLU A 282 -0.95 25.77 -3.52
N ASP A 283 -2.05 25.55 -4.25
CA ASP A 283 -3.38 25.40 -3.67
C ASP A 283 -3.53 24.10 -2.87
N ILE A 284 -2.78 23.06 -3.25
CA ILE A 284 -2.91 21.72 -2.70
C ILE A 284 -1.55 21.02 -2.67
N ALA A 285 -1.37 20.15 -1.68
CA ALA A 285 -0.22 19.26 -1.62
C ALA A 285 -0.62 17.85 -2.07
N ILE A 286 0.09 17.31 -3.06
CA ILE A 286 -0.08 15.92 -3.52
C ILE A 286 0.87 15.03 -2.73
N PHE A 287 0.32 14.01 -2.09
CA PHE A 287 1.10 12.99 -1.39
C PHE A 287 1.34 11.77 -2.30
N SER A 288 2.59 11.57 -2.73
CA SER A 288 2.96 10.46 -3.63
C SER A 288 3.29 9.15 -2.90
N GLY A 289 3.00 9.04 -1.60
CA GLY A 289 3.37 7.91 -0.76
C GLY A 289 4.63 8.14 0.07
N GLY A 290 5.17 7.06 0.67
CA GLY A 290 6.34 7.10 1.55
C GLY A 290 6.06 6.79 3.02
N GLY A 291 4.83 6.39 3.37
CA GLY A 291 4.45 5.91 4.70
C GLY A 291 3.21 6.61 5.26
N ILE A 292 3.02 6.54 6.58
CA ILE A 292 1.89 7.13 7.31
C ILE A 292 2.25 8.55 7.77
N LEU A 293 1.44 9.54 7.40
CA LEU A 293 1.52 10.90 7.94
C LEU A 293 0.83 10.97 9.31
N LYS A 294 1.55 11.45 10.32
CA LYS A 294 1.06 11.62 11.69
C LYS A 294 0.17 12.86 11.78
N ASN A 295 -0.74 12.85 12.75
CA ASN A 295 -1.59 14.01 13.04
C ASN A 295 -0.80 15.32 13.25
N SER A 296 0.38 15.23 13.86
CA SER A 296 1.26 16.39 14.04
C SER A 296 1.69 17.00 12.70
N PHE A 297 2.02 16.17 11.71
CA PHE A 297 2.36 16.64 10.37
C PHE A 297 1.16 17.31 9.71
N ILE A 298 0.02 16.63 9.69
CA ILE A 298 -1.20 17.11 9.01
C ILE A 298 -1.66 18.44 9.61
N SER A 299 -1.65 18.54 10.94
CA SER A 299 -2.01 19.78 11.65
C SER A 299 -1.04 20.92 11.34
N SER A 300 0.28 20.66 11.33
CA SER A 300 1.29 21.68 11.06
C SER A 300 1.35 22.11 9.60
N ALA A 301 1.07 21.20 8.67
CA ALA A 301 1.07 21.50 7.24
C ALA A 301 -0.05 22.47 6.86
N ASN A 302 -1.18 22.46 7.59
CA ASN A 302 -2.33 23.36 7.42
C ASN A 302 -2.74 23.60 5.95
N LYS A 303 -2.62 22.55 5.13
CA LYS A 303 -2.92 22.54 3.69
C LYS A 303 -3.62 21.23 3.36
N LYS A 304 -4.57 21.27 2.43
CA LYS A 304 -5.22 20.04 1.95
C LYS A 304 -4.18 19.14 1.28
N LEU A 305 -4.14 17.89 1.74
CA LEU A 305 -3.27 16.84 1.24
C LEU A 305 -4.10 15.90 0.37
N LEU A 306 -3.89 15.91 -0.94
CA LEU A 306 -4.56 15.00 -1.87
C LEU A 306 -3.75 13.71 -2.00
N HIS A 307 -4.42 12.57 -1.83
CA HIS A 307 -3.83 11.27 -2.10
C HIS A 307 -4.70 10.46 -3.07
N MET A 308 -4.03 9.76 -3.99
CA MET A 308 -4.63 8.80 -4.90
C MET A 308 -4.31 7.42 -4.35
N HIS A 309 -5.28 6.84 -3.64
CA HIS A 309 -5.16 5.50 -3.06
C HIS A 309 -5.72 4.47 -4.03
N PRO A 310 -4.95 3.42 -4.40
CA PRO A 310 -5.34 2.39 -5.37
C PRO A 310 -6.38 1.41 -4.81
N GLY A 311 -7.40 1.88 -4.09
CA GLY A 311 -8.50 1.05 -3.62
C GLY A 311 -9.81 1.84 -3.51
N TRP A 312 -10.93 1.12 -3.52
CA TRP A 312 -12.25 1.72 -3.37
C TRP A 312 -12.55 2.05 -1.90
N LEU A 313 -12.43 3.32 -1.51
CA LEU A 313 -12.77 3.77 -0.16
C LEU A 313 -14.28 3.98 -0.04
N PRO A 314 -14.90 3.73 1.13
CA PRO A 314 -14.26 3.29 2.37
C PRO A 314 -13.95 1.79 2.42
N SER A 315 -14.49 0.98 1.50
CA SER A 315 -14.44 -0.49 1.52
C SER A 315 -13.03 -1.06 1.71
N VAL A 316 -12.03 -0.52 1.00
CA VAL A 316 -10.65 -1.03 0.94
C VAL A 316 -9.65 0.05 1.33
N ARG A 317 -9.27 0.08 2.62
CA ARG A 317 -8.22 0.95 3.18
C ARG A 317 -6.90 0.21 3.35
N GLY A 318 -5.78 0.93 3.45
CA GLY A 318 -4.50 0.40 3.89
C GLY A 318 -3.58 -0.09 2.76
N ALA A 319 -2.76 -1.09 3.04
CA ALA A 319 -1.74 -1.56 2.10
C ALA A 319 -2.33 -2.47 1.01
N ASP A 320 -1.58 -2.65 -0.08
CA ASP A 320 -1.95 -3.51 -1.23
C ASP A 320 -3.34 -3.22 -1.81
N GLY A 321 -3.77 -1.96 -1.74
CA GLY A 321 -5.10 -1.52 -2.16
C GLY A 321 -5.48 -2.03 -3.54
N LEU A 322 -4.54 -2.04 -4.50
CA LEU A 322 -4.75 -2.51 -5.87
C LEU A 322 -5.31 -3.94 -5.88
N PHE A 323 -4.68 -4.83 -5.12
CA PHE A 323 -5.01 -6.24 -5.09
C PHE A 323 -6.27 -6.50 -4.28
N TRP A 324 -6.41 -5.85 -3.13
CA TRP A 324 -7.60 -5.97 -2.28
C TRP A 324 -8.85 -5.42 -2.98
N SER A 325 -8.74 -4.30 -3.69
CA SER A 325 -9.84 -3.73 -4.46
C SER A 325 -10.24 -4.63 -5.63
N THR A 326 -9.26 -5.27 -6.28
CA THR A 326 -9.53 -6.25 -7.33
C THR A 326 -10.25 -7.49 -6.79
N LEU A 327 -9.94 -7.93 -5.56
CA LEU A 327 -10.68 -9.00 -4.89
C LEU A 327 -12.08 -8.57 -4.41
N ASP A 328 -12.25 -7.32 -4.01
CA ASP A 328 -13.51 -6.78 -3.48
C ASP A 328 -14.53 -6.55 -4.60
N ALA A 329 -14.10 -5.93 -5.71
CA ALA A 329 -14.98 -5.45 -6.77
C ALA A 329 -14.69 -6.09 -8.14
N GLY A 330 -13.77 -7.05 -8.23
CA GLY A 330 -13.39 -7.68 -9.50
C GLY A 330 -12.62 -6.75 -10.44
N SER A 331 -12.34 -5.53 -10.03
CA SER A 331 -11.67 -4.50 -10.84
C SER A 331 -10.73 -3.66 -9.97
N PRO A 332 -9.58 -3.23 -10.51
CA PRO A 332 -8.79 -2.18 -9.91
C PRO A 332 -9.64 -0.93 -9.69
N ALA A 333 -9.36 -0.19 -8.62
CA ALA A 333 -10.00 1.09 -8.37
C ALA A 333 -9.00 2.07 -7.79
N VAL A 334 -9.34 3.36 -7.89
CA VAL A 334 -8.63 4.41 -7.19
C VAL A 334 -9.62 5.34 -6.53
N THR A 335 -9.31 5.74 -5.31
CA THR A 335 -9.98 6.84 -4.62
C THR A 335 -9.02 8.00 -4.46
N SER A 336 -9.40 9.17 -4.97
CA SER A 336 -8.79 10.45 -4.65
C SER A 336 -9.48 11.05 -3.45
N PHE A 337 -8.75 11.36 -2.38
CA PHE A 337 -9.32 11.89 -1.14
C PHE A 337 -8.39 12.91 -0.47
N TYR A 338 -8.96 13.78 0.36
CA TYR A 338 -8.20 14.67 1.23
C TYR A 338 -7.80 13.95 2.50
N MET A 339 -6.51 13.77 2.74
CA MET A 339 -6.00 13.01 3.88
C MET A 339 -6.38 13.65 5.21
N ASN A 340 -6.67 12.80 6.20
CA ASN A 340 -6.79 13.16 7.61
C ASN A 340 -5.88 12.25 8.45
N ALA A 341 -5.97 12.34 9.78
CA ALA A 341 -5.09 11.61 10.69
C ALA A 341 -5.27 10.08 10.68
N GLY A 342 -6.37 9.56 10.11
CA GLY A 342 -6.60 8.13 9.99
C GLY A 342 -6.10 7.57 8.65
N ILE A 343 -5.96 6.24 8.59
CA ILE A 343 -5.46 5.53 7.40
C ILE A 343 -6.58 5.47 6.37
N ASP A 344 -6.45 6.26 5.30
CA ASP A 344 -7.38 6.33 4.17
C ASP A 344 -8.84 6.63 4.58
N THR A 345 -9.03 7.38 5.67
CA THR A 345 -10.35 7.78 6.20
C THR A 345 -10.75 9.21 5.85
N GLY A 346 -9.99 9.88 4.99
CA GLY A 346 -10.23 11.27 4.63
C GLY A 346 -11.33 11.46 3.59
N ASP A 347 -11.78 12.69 3.39
CA ASP A 347 -12.97 12.97 2.58
C ASP A 347 -12.74 12.66 1.09
N ILE A 348 -13.67 11.91 0.50
CA ILE A 348 -13.56 11.39 -0.87
C ILE A 348 -13.88 12.47 -1.89
N VAL A 349 -12.93 12.80 -2.75
CA VAL A 349 -13.09 13.77 -3.85
C VAL A 349 -13.64 13.11 -5.11
N HIS A 350 -13.10 11.93 -5.45
CA HIS A 350 -13.44 11.17 -6.64
C HIS A 350 -13.07 9.69 -6.47
N ARG A 351 -13.82 8.80 -7.11
CA ARG A 351 -13.54 7.37 -7.20
C ARG A 351 -13.81 6.88 -8.60
N SER A 352 -12.97 5.97 -9.08
CA SER A 352 -13.16 5.30 -10.37
C SER A 352 -12.70 3.86 -10.29
N TYR A 353 -13.45 2.98 -10.94
CA TYR A 353 -12.96 1.66 -11.34
C TYR A 353 -12.14 1.79 -12.62
N TYR A 354 -11.22 0.86 -12.81
CA TYR A 354 -10.34 0.79 -13.97
C TYR A 354 -10.38 -0.62 -14.57
N PRO A 355 -10.04 -0.76 -15.87
CA PRO A 355 -9.92 -2.08 -16.47
C PRO A 355 -8.84 -2.90 -15.77
N ALA A 356 -8.95 -4.22 -15.86
CA ALA A 356 -7.90 -5.11 -15.40
C ALA A 356 -6.63 -4.89 -16.24
N PRO A 357 -5.43 -5.11 -15.68
CA PRO A 357 -4.21 -5.07 -16.48
C PRO A 357 -4.23 -6.23 -17.50
N SER A 358 -3.73 -5.98 -18.72
CA SER A 358 -3.33 -7.06 -19.61
C SER A 358 -1.91 -7.51 -19.28
N PHE A 359 -1.61 -8.73 -19.70
CA PHE A 359 -0.35 -9.39 -19.42
C PHE A 359 0.27 -9.84 -20.73
N PRO A 360 1.60 -9.75 -20.88
CA PRO A 360 2.25 -10.21 -22.10
C PRO A 360 2.07 -11.74 -22.25
N ALA A 361 2.16 -12.23 -23.49
CA ALA A 361 1.91 -13.65 -23.79
C ALA A 361 2.85 -14.59 -23.01
N ASP A 362 4.06 -14.14 -22.73
CA ASP A 362 5.12 -14.85 -22.02
C ASP A 362 5.10 -14.61 -20.49
N ILE A 363 4.01 -14.05 -19.94
CA ILE A 363 3.82 -13.81 -18.49
C ILE A 363 4.10 -15.03 -17.61
N ASP A 364 3.92 -16.25 -18.14
CA ASP A 364 4.16 -17.50 -17.41
C ASP A 364 5.67 -17.79 -17.18
N HIS A 365 6.58 -17.06 -17.84
CA HIS A 365 8.02 -17.13 -17.56
C HIS A 365 8.44 -16.40 -16.28
N PHE A 366 7.54 -15.64 -15.67
CA PHE A 366 7.81 -14.81 -14.51
C PHE A 366 7.18 -15.38 -13.25
N SER A 367 7.88 -15.25 -12.12
CA SER A 367 7.28 -15.58 -10.83
C SER A 367 6.17 -14.60 -10.49
N TYR A 368 5.15 -15.05 -9.77
CA TYR A 368 4.07 -14.18 -9.31
C TYR A 368 4.56 -13.00 -8.46
N GLY A 369 5.65 -13.17 -7.71
CA GLY A 369 6.30 -12.09 -6.98
C GLY A 369 6.93 -11.02 -7.89
N GLU A 370 7.45 -11.40 -9.06
CA GLU A 370 7.94 -10.44 -10.07
C GLU A 370 6.79 -9.69 -10.72
N VAL A 371 5.71 -10.39 -11.08
CA VAL A 371 4.50 -9.78 -11.63
C VAL A 371 3.88 -8.80 -10.63
N TYR A 372 3.76 -9.19 -9.37
CA TYR A 372 3.28 -8.35 -8.26
C TYR A 372 4.09 -7.05 -8.15
N ARG A 373 5.42 -7.14 -8.09
CA ARG A 373 6.29 -5.97 -8.01
C ARG A 373 6.17 -5.09 -9.25
N SER A 374 6.04 -5.70 -10.42
CA SER A 374 5.84 -4.95 -11.66
C SER A 374 4.52 -4.18 -11.62
N LEU A 375 3.41 -4.80 -11.25
CA LEU A 375 2.10 -4.13 -11.08
C LEU A 375 2.19 -2.93 -10.14
N LEU A 376 2.86 -3.06 -8.99
CA LEU A 376 3.07 -1.94 -8.06
C LEU A 376 3.99 -0.85 -8.60
N GLN A 377 4.88 -1.17 -9.53
CA GLN A 377 5.84 -0.24 -10.10
C GLN A 377 5.36 0.37 -11.42
N THR A 378 4.43 -0.23 -12.16
CA THR A 378 3.95 0.27 -13.45
C THR A 378 2.47 0.63 -13.37
N PHE A 379 1.63 -0.36 -13.08
CA PHE A 379 0.19 -0.24 -13.16
C PHE A 379 -0.40 0.66 -12.05
N ASP A 380 0.06 0.49 -10.80
CA ASP A 380 -0.38 1.34 -9.67
C ASP A 380 -0.04 2.84 -9.91
N PRO A 381 1.20 3.24 -10.28
CA PRO A 381 1.51 4.62 -10.65
C PRO A 381 0.64 5.17 -11.78
N TRP A 382 0.33 4.34 -12.78
CA TRP A 382 -0.55 4.72 -13.88
C TRP A 382 -1.97 5.01 -13.42
N LEU A 383 -2.55 4.12 -12.61
CA LEU A 383 -3.87 4.29 -12.03
C LEU A 383 -3.96 5.61 -11.24
N ARG A 384 -2.95 5.90 -10.41
CA ARG A 384 -2.87 7.14 -9.63
C ARG A 384 -2.77 8.38 -10.53
N ALA A 385 -1.93 8.35 -11.57
CA ALA A 385 -1.80 9.46 -12.52
C ALA A 385 -3.08 9.71 -13.31
N LYS A 386 -3.71 8.67 -13.85
CA LYS A 386 -4.99 8.80 -14.57
C LYS A 386 -6.11 9.29 -13.63
N SER A 387 -6.12 8.87 -12.37
CA SER A 387 -7.08 9.38 -11.38
C SER A 387 -6.87 10.85 -11.07
N LEU A 388 -5.62 11.29 -10.99
CA LEU A 388 -5.30 12.71 -10.80
C LEU A 388 -5.82 13.56 -11.96
N THR A 389 -5.72 13.10 -13.22
CA THR A 389 -6.29 13.86 -14.35
C THR A 389 -7.79 14.05 -14.20
N LYS A 390 -8.52 13.04 -13.71
CA LYS A 390 -9.97 13.13 -13.47
C LYS A 390 -10.30 14.15 -12.37
N VAL A 391 -9.48 14.24 -11.33
CA VAL A 391 -9.62 15.28 -10.29
C VAL A 391 -9.43 16.68 -10.86
N ILE A 392 -8.40 16.88 -11.69
CA ILE A 392 -8.12 18.19 -12.29
C ILE A 392 -9.22 18.58 -13.28
N GLN A 393 -9.65 17.67 -14.15
CA GLN A 393 -10.79 17.90 -15.07
C GLN A 393 -12.08 18.23 -14.32
N LYS A 394 -12.33 17.58 -13.17
CA LYS A 394 -13.46 17.90 -12.31
C LYS A 394 -13.35 19.31 -11.71
N ALA A 395 -12.15 19.75 -11.34
CA ALA A 395 -11.92 21.12 -10.85
C ALA A 395 -12.13 22.16 -11.96
N GLU A 396 -11.57 21.93 -13.14
CA GLU A 396 -11.72 22.78 -14.32
C GLU A 396 -13.18 22.92 -14.75
N SER A 397 -13.91 21.80 -14.86
CA SER A 397 -15.33 21.82 -15.26
C SER A 397 -16.23 22.54 -14.27
N LEU A 398 -15.85 22.61 -13.00
CA LEU A 398 -16.56 23.36 -11.96
C LEU A 398 -16.03 24.79 -11.78
N GLY A 399 -15.04 25.22 -12.56
CA GLY A 399 -14.41 26.54 -12.42
C GLY A 399 -13.77 26.76 -11.05
N THR A 400 -13.27 25.69 -10.42
CA THR A 400 -12.73 25.73 -9.05
C THR A 400 -11.32 25.14 -8.99
N ARG A 401 -10.70 25.21 -7.81
CA ARG A 401 -9.37 24.64 -7.54
C ARG A 401 -9.51 23.21 -7.04
N PRO A 402 -8.51 22.33 -7.27
CA PRO A 402 -8.52 20.97 -6.71
C PRO A 402 -8.66 20.92 -5.19
N SER A 403 -8.22 21.95 -4.45
CA SER A 403 -8.41 22.07 -3.00
C SER A 403 -9.82 22.49 -2.60
N CYS A 404 -10.62 23.02 -3.52
CA CYS A 404 -11.99 23.48 -3.25
C CYS A 404 -13.07 22.51 -3.77
N LEU A 405 -12.67 21.35 -4.30
CA LEU A 405 -13.62 20.37 -4.77
C LEU A 405 -14.51 19.86 -3.63
N PRO A 406 -15.81 19.65 -3.90
CA PRO A 406 -16.69 19.01 -2.94
C PRO A 406 -16.21 17.58 -2.68
N ALA A 407 -16.20 17.18 -1.41
CA ALA A 407 -15.77 15.87 -0.96
C ALA A 407 -16.84 15.23 -0.07
N ILE A 408 -16.90 13.90 -0.11
CA ILE A 408 -17.86 13.08 0.63
C ILE A 408 -17.17 12.58 1.90
N LEU A 409 -17.75 12.91 3.06
CA LEU A 409 -17.29 12.43 4.34
C LEU A 409 -17.41 10.90 4.39
N GLN A 410 -16.32 10.23 4.79
CA GLN A 410 -16.36 8.80 5.04
C GLN A 410 -16.96 8.48 6.40
N ASN A 411 -17.81 7.46 6.45
CA ASN A 411 -18.15 6.81 7.71
C ASN A 411 -16.99 5.89 8.13
N SER A 412 -16.46 6.10 9.33
CA SER A 412 -15.35 5.28 9.86
C SER A 412 -15.73 3.81 10.04
N HIS A 413 -17.02 3.51 10.23
CA HIS A 413 -17.54 2.15 10.41
C HIS A 413 -17.80 1.42 9.10
N GLU A 414 -17.85 2.15 7.99
CA GLU A 414 -17.97 1.55 6.66
C GLU A 414 -16.57 1.15 6.19
N GLY A 415 -16.42 -0.11 5.75
CA GLY A 415 -15.20 -0.65 5.16
C GLY A 415 -14.17 -1.26 6.11
N HIS A 416 -13.06 -1.72 5.52
CA HIS A 416 -12.04 -2.52 6.22
C HIS A 416 -10.63 -2.00 5.95
N SER A 417 -9.79 -2.03 6.98
CA SER A 417 -8.34 -1.82 6.83
C SER A 417 -7.66 -3.14 6.46
N PHE A 418 -7.03 -3.16 5.29
CA PHE A 418 -6.23 -4.27 4.81
C PHE A 418 -4.74 -3.97 4.99
N HIS A 419 -3.95 -5.03 5.04
CA HIS A 419 -2.50 -4.98 5.20
C HIS A 419 -1.83 -5.75 4.07
N PHE A 420 -0.50 -5.71 4.02
CA PHE A 420 0.28 -6.43 3.00
C PHE A 420 -0.15 -7.89 2.90
N MET A 421 -0.32 -8.39 1.69
CA MET A 421 -0.68 -9.77 1.42
C MET A 421 0.49 -10.69 1.76
N HIS A 422 0.19 -11.77 2.46
CA HIS A 422 1.09 -12.89 2.65
C HIS A 422 1.51 -13.46 1.27
N PRO A 423 2.79 -13.82 1.05
CA PRO A 423 3.29 -14.25 -0.27
C PRO A 423 2.45 -15.35 -0.95
N LYS A 424 2.02 -16.37 -0.19
CA LYS A 424 1.15 -17.44 -0.73
C LYS A 424 -0.21 -16.90 -1.23
N LEU A 425 -0.86 -16.01 -0.47
CA LEU A 425 -2.14 -15.43 -0.88
C LEU A 425 -1.93 -14.46 -2.05
N ARG A 426 -0.91 -13.60 -1.95
CA ARG A 426 -0.50 -12.67 -3.01
C ARG A 426 -0.34 -13.39 -4.35
N ASP A 427 0.40 -14.49 -4.36
CA ASP A 427 0.69 -15.25 -5.58
C ASP A 427 -0.59 -15.82 -6.20
N HIS A 428 -1.50 -16.33 -5.38
CA HIS A 428 -2.82 -16.76 -5.83
C HIS A 428 -3.66 -15.61 -6.40
N VAL A 429 -3.64 -14.44 -5.76
CA VAL A 429 -4.35 -13.25 -6.25
C VAL A 429 -3.79 -12.79 -7.59
N VAL A 430 -2.46 -12.76 -7.75
CA VAL A 430 -1.81 -12.44 -9.03
C VAL A 430 -2.20 -13.45 -10.11
N LYS A 431 -2.21 -14.76 -9.79
CA LYS A 431 -2.69 -15.80 -10.71
C LYS A 431 -4.12 -15.56 -11.17
N LEU A 432 -5.02 -15.17 -10.26
CA LEU A 432 -6.39 -14.80 -10.59
C LEU A 432 -6.46 -13.56 -11.50
N MET A 433 -5.62 -12.55 -11.27
CA MET A 433 -5.53 -11.37 -12.15
C MET A 433 -5.07 -11.73 -13.56
N ILE A 434 -4.02 -12.55 -13.70
CA ILE A 434 -3.52 -13.03 -15.01
C ILE A 434 -4.61 -13.80 -15.76
N SER A 435 -5.27 -14.73 -15.06
CA SER A 435 -6.37 -15.54 -15.63
C SER A 435 -7.56 -14.69 -16.07
N ARG A 436 -7.76 -13.52 -15.45
CA ARG A 436 -8.79 -12.57 -15.82
C ARG A 436 -8.39 -11.72 -17.02
N GLY A 437 -7.16 -11.21 -17.05
CA GLY A 437 -6.63 -10.45 -18.20
C GLY A 437 -6.72 -11.24 -19.50
N ARG A 438 -6.34 -12.53 -19.47
CA ARG A 438 -6.42 -13.44 -20.63
C ARG A 438 -7.85 -13.65 -21.17
N ARG A 439 -8.86 -13.65 -20.29
CA ARG A 439 -10.27 -13.81 -20.69
C ARG A 439 -10.88 -12.56 -21.33
N GLN A 440 -10.25 -11.40 -21.15
CA GLN A 440 -10.70 -10.15 -21.75
C GLN A 440 -10.11 -9.93 -23.16
N GLU A 441 -9.10 -10.72 -23.55
CA GLU A 441 -8.45 -10.66 -24.87
C GLU A 441 -9.02 -11.67 -25.88
N GLN A 442 -9.80 -12.65 -25.39
CA GLN A 442 -10.57 -13.62 -26.19
C GLN A 442 -11.99 -13.10 -26.40
#